data_AF-A0AAX4HNM2-F1
#
_entry.id   AF-A0AAX4HNM2-F1
#
_cell.length_a   1.000
_cell.length_b   1.000
_cell.length_c   1.000
_cell.angle_alpha   90.00
_cell.angle_beta   90.00
_cell.angle_gamma   90.00
#
_symmetry.space_group_name_H-M   'P 1'
#
loop_
_entity.id
_entity.type
_entity.pdbx_description
1 polymer ?
#
loop_
_entity_poly.entity_id
_entity_poly.type
_entity_poly.pdbx_seq_one_letter_code
_entity_poly.pdbx_strand_id
1 'polypeptide(L)'
;MSNHVATYMESFDKFRTRICVPKAEAMFDQYLLAYRGQGYWIPELNDDVDVESIKALLPQFEKKVAWIKDQKGKVKALKKLPNEDVTASSRRLLKKLLALKKGELASDEAKRTATRKESLKVLGELLKSYETLIKKVSFLSNFQYPVDHLKNRKVYDEYREKEDTESVKIANYSFLYRKLLEDGAYNKDRTGSDIYLRTTIDTLHFELQEHGFYLSEDARYDMEFVLSKIESELAKGKSRIVERLDEWEDRTRRALDFYRSLTLPENQVQSIAGDKNSTPNRQLILQHNRASDQLKEFVYTKQAEVYNYWLNQPELPRAIFVLETILLNEVGGVDGDDALERQDVARVVMNRLDKPKYLSIGKKEFIYPYLKKVTTDFHIKNERWLNALFKQGEFSFTYYYMSGVAKIFCPDMAPRAKKLRQQNVEIALQVLKEGDTSFKTTRYFSRASMIGRIHMDSIWEDYIPYPERPGLLAKGQEELLKAFNDGDYTFLYSFKDPAFEVYQVVEIKGRNYALGEKNGIKLFYDHRNPHYFRYFTKTETGSR
;
A
#
# COMPACT_ATOMS: atom_id res chain seq x y z
N MET A 1 -4.07 -34.96 1.62
CA MET A 1 -3.49 -33.65 1.26
C MET A 1 -2.43 -33.77 0.17
N SER A 2 -1.34 -34.52 0.38
CA SER A 2 -0.23 -34.66 -0.60
C SER A 2 -0.68 -35.02 -2.04
N ASN A 3 -1.63 -35.96 -2.20
CA ASN A 3 -2.13 -36.34 -3.53
C ASN A 3 -2.88 -35.18 -4.25
N HIS A 4 -3.65 -34.36 -3.52
CA HIS A 4 -4.32 -33.19 -4.10
C HIS A 4 -3.34 -32.10 -4.51
N VAL A 5 -2.28 -31.89 -3.73
CA VAL A 5 -1.20 -30.94 -4.08
C VAL A 5 -0.54 -31.38 -5.39
N ALA A 6 -0.12 -32.64 -5.49
CA ALA A 6 0.52 -33.16 -6.70
C ALA A 6 -0.40 -33.06 -7.93
N THR A 7 -1.67 -33.47 -7.79
CA THR A 7 -2.67 -33.39 -8.86
C THR A 7 -2.90 -31.95 -9.32
N TYR A 8 -3.02 -31.00 -8.38
CA TYR A 8 -3.16 -29.60 -8.70
C TYR A 8 -1.93 -29.06 -9.44
N MET A 9 -0.72 -29.39 -8.97
CA MET A 9 0.52 -28.91 -9.59
C MET A 9 0.67 -29.40 -11.04
N GLU A 10 0.22 -30.62 -11.35
CA GLU A 10 0.17 -31.11 -12.73
C GLU A 10 -0.79 -30.28 -13.61
N SER A 11 -2.01 -30.01 -13.11
CA SER A 11 -2.99 -29.15 -13.79
C SER A 11 -2.49 -27.71 -13.96
N PHE A 12 -1.74 -27.20 -12.97
CA PHE A 12 -1.11 -25.89 -12.99
C PHE A 12 0.01 -25.81 -14.03
N ASP A 13 0.83 -26.86 -14.16
CA ASP A 13 1.88 -26.89 -15.18
C ASP A 13 1.30 -26.96 -16.60
N LYS A 14 0.20 -27.69 -16.79
CA LYS A 14 -0.57 -27.69 -18.05
C LYS A 14 -1.15 -26.31 -18.36
N PHE A 15 -1.75 -25.66 -17.36
CA PHE A 15 -2.26 -24.28 -17.44
C PHE A 15 -1.17 -23.33 -17.92
N ARG A 16 -0.06 -23.28 -17.19
CA ARG A 16 1.04 -22.36 -17.45
C ARG A 16 1.62 -22.57 -18.85
N THR A 17 1.85 -23.81 -19.24
CA THR A 17 2.42 -24.16 -20.56
C THR A 17 1.50 -23.75 -21.70
N ARG A 18 0.18 -23.79 -21.48
CA ARG A 18 -0.82 -23.41 -22.48
C ARG A 18 -1.03 -21.90 -22.58
N ILE A 19 -1.07 -21.20 -21.45
CA ILE A 19 -1.48 -19.79 -21.38
C ILE A 19 -0.28 -18.84 -21.44
N CYS A 20 0.79 -19.15 -20.69
CA CYS A 20 2.03 -18.38 -20.72
C CYS A 20 2.89 -18.80 -21.91
N VAL A 21 2.44 -18.40 -23.10
CA VAL A 21 3.16 -18.63 -24.35
C VAL A 21 4.51 -17.89 -24.37
N PRO A 22 5.51 -18.36 -25.14
CA PRO A 22 6.77 -17.65 -25.29
C PRO A 22 6.56 -16.16 -25.62
N LYS A 23 7.31 -15.29 -24.93
CA LYS A 23 7.26 -13.81 -25.04
C LYS A 23 6.02 -13.11 -24.47
N ALA A 24 5.06 -13.80 -23.85
CA ALA A 24 3.89 -13.15 -23.25
C ALA A 24 4.26 -12.06 -22.23
N GLU A 25 5.23 -12.31 -21.33
CA GLU A 25 5.73 -11.29 -20.40
C GLU A 25 6.45 -10.14 -21.12
N ALA A 26 7.27 -10.44 -22.12
CA ALA A 26 7.97 -9.41 -22.89
C ALA A 26 7.00 -8.50 -23.67
N MET A 27 5.91 -9.06 -24.20
CA MET A 27 4.85 -8.29 -24.85
C MET A 27 4.09 -7.42 -23.84
N PHE A 28 3.77 -7.97 -22.68
CA PHE A 28 3.20 -7.18 -21.58
C PHE A 28 4.10 -5.99 -21.22
N ASP A 29 5.40 -6.22 -21.02
CA ASP A 29 6.35 -5.18 -20.67
C ASP A 29 6.48 -4.11 -21.78
N GLN A 30 6.43 -4.53 -23.05
CA GLN A 30 6.43 -3.62 -24.19
C GLN A 30 5.18 -2.72 -24.20
N TYR A 31 3.98 -3.30 -24.06
CA TYR A 31 2.75 -2.52 -24.01
C TYR A 31 2.66 -1.64 -22.77
N LEU A 32 3.15 -2.13 -21.63
CA LEU A 32 3.24 -1.36 -20.39
C LEU A 32 4.19 -0.17 -20.53
N LEU A 33 5.32 -0.35 -21.19
CA LEU A 33 6.26 0.74 -21.49
C LEU A 33 5.62 1.79 -22.39
N ALA A 34 4.92 1.37 -23.45
CA ALA A 34 4.20 2.27 -24.35
C ALA A 34 3.10 3.06 -23.62
N TYR A 35 2.30 2.37 -22.79
CA TYR A 35 1.26 2.99 -21.95
C TYR A 35 1.84 4.01 -20.97
N ARG A 36 2.95 3.68 -20.29
CA ARG A 36 3.59 4.59 -19.33
C ARG A 36 4.23 5.79 -20.03
N GLY A 37 4.62 5.66 -21.29
CA GLY A 37 5.27 6.71 -22.06
C GLY A 37 6.46 7.32 -21.33
N GLN A 38 6.46 8.65 -21.17
CA GLN A 38 7.50 9.37 -20.44
C GLN A 38 7.33 9.33 -18.90
N GLY A 39 6.27 8.68 -18.40
CA GLY A 39 5.93 8.59 -16.98
C GLY A 39 5.15 9.79 -16.43
N TYR A 40 4.73 10.72 -17.28
CA TYR A 40 3.83 11.81 -16.90
C TYR A 40 2.38 11.39 -16.99
N TRP A 41 1.58 11.87 -16.05
CA TRP A 41 0.13 11.71 -16.12
C TRP A 41 -0.45 12.91 -16.86
N ILE A 42 -1.26 12.67 -17.89
CA ILE A 42 -1.82 13.74 -18.72
C ILE A 42 -3.29 13.92 -18.33
N PRO A 43 -3.68 15.09 -17.77
CA PRO A 43 -5.07 15.42 -17.50
C PRO A 43 -5.87 15.44 -18.80
N GLU A 44 -6.93 14.63 -18.89
CA GLU A 44 -7.74 14.48 -20.10
C GLU A 44 -9.16 15.03 -19.88
N LEU A 45 -9.68 15.78 -20.85
CA LEU A 45 -11.03 16.31 -20.86
C LEU A 45 -11.54 16.38 -22.30
N ASN A 46 -12.64 15.67 -22.61
CA ASN A 46 -13.28 15.65 -23.93
C ASN A 46 -12.29 15.31 -25.08
N ASP A 47 -11.53 14.22 -24.92
CA ASP A 47 -10.51 13.74 -25.86
C ASP A 47 -9.35 14.74 -26.12
N ASP A 48 -9.20 15.74 -25.25
CA ASP A 48 -8.13 16.74 -25.29
C ASP A 48 -7.44 16.86 -23.93
N VAL A 49 -6.35 17.60 -23.87
CA VAL A 49 -5.66 17.90 -22.62
C VAL A 49 -6.48 18.93 -21.83
N ASP A 50 -6.69 18.67 -20.54
CA ASP A 50 -7.26 19.66 -19.61
C ASP A 50 -6.19 20.72 -19.25
N VAL A 51 -5.99 21.63 -20.20
CA VAL A 51 -4.99 22.71 -20.13
C VAL A 51 -5.23 23.64 -18.94
N GLU A 52 -6.49 23.85 -18.54
CA GLU A 52 -6.82 24.76 -17.44
C GLU A 52 -6.38 24.19 -16.09
N SER A 53 -6.62 22.89 -15.85
CA SER A 53 -6.08 22.20 -14.67
C SER A 53 -4.54 22.25 -14.62
N ILE A 54 -3.87 22.13 -15.77
CA ILE A 54 -2.41 22.26 -15.86
C ILE A 54 -1.97 23.68 -15.52
N LYS A 55 -2.54 24.71 -16.18
CA LYS A 55 -2.20 26.13 -15.95
C LYS A 55 -2.34 26.51 -14.49
N ALA A 56 -3.39 26.03 -13.82
CA ALA A 56 -3.63 26.29 -12.40
C ALA A 56 -2.50 25.75 -11.49
N LEU A 57 -1.79 24.70 -11.92
CA LEU A 57 -0.72 24.04 -11.14
C LEU A 57 0.70 24.39 -11.61
N LEU A 58 0.89 25.00 -12.78
CA LEU A 58 2.22 25.44 -13.24
C LEU A 58 2.96 26.33 -12.21
N PRO A 59 2.33 27.31 -11.55
CA PRO A 59 3.00 28.10 -10.52
C PRO A 59 3.49 27.25 -9.33
N GLN A 60 2.82 26.14 -9.03
CA GLN A 60 3.23 25.22 -7.95
C GLN A 60 4.43 24.38 -8.37
N PHE A 61 4.51 23.96 -9.65
CA PHE A 61 5.72 23.32 -10.18
C PHE A 61 6.94 24.25 -10.13
N GLU A 62 6.77 25.51 -10.50
CA GLU A 62 7.84 26.52 -10.42
C GLU A 62 8.32 26.73 -8.97
N LYS A 63 7.38 26.88 -8.04
CA LYS A 63 7.68 26.96 -6.60
C LYS A 63 8.40 25.72 -6.10
N LYS A 64 8.02 24.53 -6.57
CA LYS A 64 8.69 23.27 -6.21
C LYS A 64 10.13 23.22 -6.72
N VAL A 65 10.39 23.58 -7.97
CA VAL A 65 11.76 23.66 -8.51
C VAL A 65 12.61 24.63 -7.68
N ALA A 66 12.07 25.82 -7.38
CA ALA A 66 12.75 26.82 -6.55
C ALA A 66 13.03 26.29 -5.13
N TRP A 67 12.07 25.60 -4.53
CA TRP A 67 12.19 25.01 -3.20
C TRP A 67 13.23 23.88 -3.15
N ILE A 68 13.28 22.99 -4.16
CA ILE A 68 14.32 21.95 -4.25
C ILE A 68 15.70 22.58 -4.37
N LYS A 69 15.83 23.64 -5.21
CA LYS A 69 17.09 24.39 -5.37
C LYS A 69 17.53 25.04 -4.05
N ASP A 70 16.59 25.60 -3.28
CA ASP A 70 16.85 26.12 -1.93
C ASP A 70 17.31 25.02 -0.97
N GLN A 71 16.63 23.86 -0.93
CA GLN A 71 17.05 22.74 -0.08
C GLN A 71 18.46 22.26 -0.45
N LYS A 72 18.75 22.14 -1.75
CA LYS A 72 20.08 21.81 -2.25
C LYS A 72 21.12 22.85 -1.83
N GLY A 73 20.80 24.13 -1.94
CA GLY A 73 21.64 25.24 -1.49
C GLY A 73 21.97 25.15 0.00
N LYS A 74 20.96 24.91 0.84
CA LYS A 74 21.13 24.68 2.28
C LYS A 74 22.09 23.53 2.57
N VAL A 75 21.89 22.37 1.93
CA VAL A 75 22.77 21.21 2.12
C VAL A 75 24.20 21.52 1.65
N LYS A 76 24.37 22.17 0.49
CA LYS A 76 25.70 22.56 -0.02
C LYS A 76 26.42 23.52 0.92
N ALA A 77 25.71 24.46 1.55
CA ALA A 77 26.27 25.42 2.52
C ALA A 77 26.67 24.79 3.86
N LEU A 78 26.11 23.63 4.24
CA LEU A 78 26.49 22.95 5.48
C LEU A 78 27.95 22.47 5.42
N LYS A 79 28.77 22.85 6.41
CA LYS A 79 30.14 22.31 6.57
C LYS A 79 30.11 20.80 6.83
N LYS A 80 29.18 20.36 7.68
CA LYS A 80 28.89 18.96 8.00
C LYS A 80 27.38 18.79 8.10
N LEU A 81 26.88 17.61 7.73
CA LEU A 81 25.48 17.27 8.00
C LEU A 81 25.23 17.20 9.51
N PRO A 82 23.97 17.34 9.96
CA PRO A 82 23.60 16.91 11.30
C PRO A 82 24.12 15.49 11.56
N ASN A 83 24.65 15.24 12.75
CA ASN A 83 25.07 13.90 13.16
C ASN A 83 23.85 12.97 13.25
N GLU A 84 24.10 11.66 13.26
CA GLU A 84 23.04 10.66 13.42
C GLU A 84 22.30 10.83 14.76
N ASP A 85 22.98 11.34 15.80
CA ASP A 85 22.34 11.68 17.09
C ASP A 85 21.35 12.86 17.03
N VAL A 86 21.11 13.46 15.85
CA VAL A 86 20.10 14.52 15.68
C VAL A 86 18.71 14.04 16.10
N THR A 87 18.46 12.73 16.04
CA THR A 87 17.23 12.06 16.45
C THR A 87 17.19 11.71 17.95
N ALA A 88 18.31 11.81 18.67
CA ALA A 88 18.47 11.25 20.02
C ALA A 88 17.49 11.84 21.03
N SER A 89 17.19 13.14 20.93
CA SER A 89 16.18 13.80 21.77
C SER A 89 14.79 13.17 21.57
N SER A 90 14.38 13.02 20.31
CA SER A 90 13.10 12.42 19.93
C SER A 90 13.02 10.95 20.34
N ARG A 91 14.10 10.18 20.15
CA ARG A 91 14.17 8.77 20.62
C ARG A 91 14.03 8.67 22.13
N ARG A 92 14.69 9.55 22.90
CA ARG A 92 14.60 9.58 24.36
C ARG A 92 13.16 9.89 24.82
N LEU A 93 12.51 10.86 24.20
CA LEU A 93 11.12 11.21 24.50
C LEU A 93 10.16 10.07 24.15
N LEU A 94 10.37 9.41 23.01
CA LEU A 94 9.61 8.22 22.62
C LEU A 94 9.74 7.09 23.66
N LYS A 95 10.98 6.77 24.09
CA LYS A 95 11.21 5.79 25.17
C LYS A 95 10.52 6.18 26.47
N LYS A 96 10.54 7.46 26.84
CA LYS A 96 9.84 7.97 28.03
C LYS A 96 8.32 7.78 27.91
N LEU A 97 7.74 8.05 26.74
CA LEU A 97 6.31 7.84 26.48
C LEU A 97 5.93 6.36 26.58
N LEU A 98 6.76 5.45 26.07
CA LEU A 98 6.51 4.01 26.18
C LEU A 98 6.54 3.53 27.64
N ALA A 99 7.50 4.03 28.43
CA ALA A 99 7.55 3.75 29.86
C ALA A 99 6.30 4.29 30.60
N LEU A 100 5.80 5.48 30.22
CA LEU A 100 4.57 6.05 30.78
C LEU A 100 3.32 5.27 30.36
N LYS A 101 3.27 4.76 29.12
CA LYS A 101 2.15 3.96 28.59
C LYS A 101 1.95 2.66 29.36
N LYS A 102 3.03 2.05 29.89
CA LYS A 102 2.94 0.91 30.82
C LYS A 102 2.14 1.26 32.09
N GLY A 103 2.10 2.55 32.47
CA GLY A 103 1.31 3.04 33.60
C GLY A 103 -0.19 2.80 33.47
N GLU A 104 -0.72 2.66 32.24
CA GLU A 104 -2.14 2.35 32.01
C GLU A 104 -2.52 0.93 32.50
N LEU A 105 -1.52 0.06 32.66
CA LEU A 105 -1.69 -1.29 33.23
C LEU A 105 -1.75 -1.29 34.77
N ALA A 106 -1.59 -0.13 35.43
CA ALA A 106 -1.71 -0.04 36.87
C ALA A 106 -3.16 -0.24 37.33
N SER A 107 -3.35 -0.96 38.44
CA SER A 107 -4.65 -1.14 39.08
C SER A 107 -5.16 0.13 39.79
N ASP A 108 -4.26 1.04 40.15
CA ASP A 108 -4.56 2.28 40.85
C ASP A 108 -4.91 3.44 39.88
N GLU A 109 -6.14 3.96 39.98
CA GLU A 109 -6.62 5.08 39.16
C GLU A 109 -5.86 6.39 39.38
N ALA A 110 -5.39 6.65 40.60
CA ALA A 110 -4.62 7.85 40.89
C ALA A 110 -3.27 7.80 40.16
N LYS A 111 -2.64 6.62 40.14
CA LYS A 111 -1.42 6.37 39.36
C LYS A 111 -1.67 6.47 37.86
N ARG A 112 -2.77 5.89 37.34
CA ARG A 112 -3.14 6.06 35.93
C ARG A 112 -3.29 7.53 35.56
N THR A 113 -4.07 8.28 36.33
CA THR A 113 -4.29 9.72 36.12
C THR A 113 -2.98 10.52 36.14
N ALA A 114 -2.10 10.26 37.09
CA ALA A 114 -0.78 10.90 37.16
C ALA A 114 0.07 10.60 35.90
N THR A 115 0.09 9.33 35.47
CA THR A 115 0.86 8.93 34.26
C THR A 115 0.26 9.52 32.98
N ARG A 116 -1.07 9.62 32.86
CA ARG A 116 -1.74 10.28 31.73
C ARG A 116 -1.36 11.75 31.65
N LYS A 117 -1.35 12.47 32.78
CA LYS A 117 -0.95 13.89 32.84
C LYS A 117 0.51 14.11 32.42
N GLU A 118 1.43 13.28 32.93
CA GLU A 118 2.84 13.35 32.51
C GLU A 118 3.01 12.96 31.04
N SER A 119 2.27 11.95 30.55
CA SER A 119 2.31 11.54 29.15
C SER A 119 1.88 12.67 28.21
N LEU A 120 0.79 13.40 28.52
CA LEU A 120 0.39 14.59 27.76
C LEU A 120 1.48 15.66 27.69
N LYS A 121 2.19 15.91 28.80
CA LYS A 121 3.31 16.85 28.83
C LYS A 121 4.44 16.38 27.90
N VAL A 122 4.83 15.10 28.00
CA VAL A 122 5.91 14.53 27.19
C VAL A 122 5.52 14.44 25.71
N LEU A 123 4.24 14.22 25.38
CA LEU A 123 3.75 14.32 24.00
C LEU A 123 3.96 15.72 23.42
N GLY A 124 3.67 16.77 24.19
CA GLY A 124 3.96 18.15 23.78
C GLY A 124 5.46 18.42 23.60
N GLU A 125 6.33 17.79 24.40
CA GLU A 125 7.78 17.84 24.20
C GLU A 125 8.22 17.07 22.94
N LEU A 126 7.62 15.91 22.67
CA LEU A 126 7.89 15.10 21.48
C LEU A 126 7.54 15.86 20.21
N LEU A 127 6.36 16.48 20.17
CA LEU A 127 5.90 17.27 19.02
C LEU A 127 6.89 18.41 18.71
N LYS A 128 7.30 19.18 19.73
CA LYS A 128 8.31 20.25 19.55
C LYS A 128 9.66 19.72 19.10
N SER A 129 10.10 18.58 19.66
CA SER A 129 11.34 17.90 19.27
C SER A 129 11.28 17.44 17.81
N TYR A 130 10.12 16.91 17.39
CA TYR A 130 9.85 16.48 16.03
C TYR A 130 9.89 17.66 15.05
N GLU A 131 9.16 18.75 15.30
CA GLU A 131 9.19 19.95 14.46
C GLU A 131 10.60 20.55 14.33
N THR A 132 11.34 20.57 15.44
CA THR A 132 12.74 21.03 15.46
C THR A 132 13.63 20.12 14.61
N LEU A 133 13.44 18.80 14.70
CA LEU A 133 14.16 17.82 13.90
C LEU A 133 13.86 18.04 12.41
N ILE A 134 12.59 18.06 12.00
CA ILE A 134 12.21 18.22 10.59
C ILE A 134 12.71 19.55 10.02
N LYS A 135 12.71 20.64 10.81
CA LYS A 135 13.31 21.91 10.40
C LYS A 135 14.82 21.80 10.15
N LYS A 136 15.55 21.04 10.97
CA LYS A 136 17.01 20.81 10.79
C LYS A 136 17.32 19.95 9.57
N VAL A 137 16.44 19.00 9.23
CA VAL A 137 16.58 18.12 8.07
C VAL A 137 15.57 18.44 6.98
N SER A 138 15.26 19.73 6.75
CA SER A 138 14.21 20.16 5.81
C SER A 138 14.42 19.68 4.37
N PHE A 139 15.66 19.33 4.00
CA PHE A 139 15.97 18.71 2.71
C PHE A 139 15.41 17.27 2.57
N LEU A 140 14.96 16.65 3.66
CA LEU A 140 14.24 15.36 3.71
C LEU A 140 12.73 15.52 3.88
N SER A 141 12.16 16.73 3.91
CA SER A 141 10.70 16.95 4.00
C SER A 141 10.06 17.07 2.62
N ASN A 142 8.73 17.06 2.52
CA ASN A 142 8.06 17.35 1.26
C ASN A 142 8.04 18.84 0.92
N PHE A 143 7.85 19.15 -0.37
CA PHE A 143 7.45 20.47 -0.81
C PHE A 143 6.07 20.79 -0.19
N GLN A 144 5.94 21.97 0.43
CA GLN A 144 4.74 22.36 1.21
C GLN A 144 4.49 21.54 2.48
N TYR A 145 5.53 20.98 3.09
CA TYR A 145 5.41 20.34 4.40
C TYR A 145 4.67 21.25 5.42
N PRO A 146 3.70 20.73 6.19
CA PRO A 146 3.15 19.37 6.11
C PRO A 146 2.04 19.23 5.04
N VAL A 147 2.05 18.12 4.29
CA VAL A 147 1.01 17.80 3.29
C VAL A 147 0.01 16.77 3.80
N ASP A 148 -1.29 17.10 3.79
CA ASP A 148 -2.36 16.16 4.13
C ASP A 148 -2.69 15.23 2.94
N HIS A 149 -1.92 14.14 2.82
CA HIS A 149 -2.07 13.14 1.76
C HIS A 149 -3.43 12.44 1.79
N LEU A 150 -3.99 12.21 2.98
CA LEU A 150 -5.29 11.55 3.13
C LEU A 150 -6.42 12.44 2.62
N LYS A 151 -6.44 13.72 2.99
CA LYS A 151 -7.40 14.69 2.47
C LYS A 151 -7.31 14.84 0.97
N ASN A 152 -6.11 14.99 0.43
CA ASN A 152 -5.91 15.12 -1.02
C ASN A 152 -6.44 13.88 -1.76
N ARG A 153 -6.21 12.67 -1.21
CA ARG A 153 -6.77 11.43 -1.75
C ARG A 153 -8.29 11.39 -1.69
N LYS A 154 -8.90 11.78 -0.56
CA LYS A 154 -10.38 11.82 -0.41
C LYS A 154 -11.04 12.69 -1.48
N VAL A 155 -10.47 13.88 -1.74
CA VAL A 155 -10.97 14.76 -2.81
C VAL A 155 -10.92 14.05 -4.16
N TYR A 156 -9.80 13.42 -4.53
CA TYR A 156 -9.76 12.69 -5.81
C TYR A 156 -10.78 11.53 -5.88
N ASP A 157 -10.84 10.71 -4.84
CA ASP A 157 -11.71 9.53 -4.79
C ASP A 157 -13.21 9.89 -4.84
N GLU A 158 -13.59 11.10 -4.38
CA GLU A 158 -14.97 11.61 -4.45
C GLU A 158 -15.44 11.95 -5.88
N TYR A 159 -14.54 12.39 -6.76
CA TYR A 159 -14.90 12.89 -8.09
C TYR A 159 -14.48 11.96 -9.25
N ARG A 160 -13.52 11.05 -9.04
CA ARG A 160 -12.91 10.25 -10.14
C ARG A 160 -13.88 9.34 -10.93
N GLU A 161 -15.02 8.99 -10.36
CA GLU A 161 -16.03 8.11 -11.01
C GLU A 161 -17.19 8.92 -11.63
N LYS A 162 -17.21 10.25 -11.45
CA LYS A 162 -18.27 11.12 -11.98
C LYS A 162 -17.91 11.55 -13.41
N GLU A 163 -18.87 11.49 -14.31
CA GLU A 163 -18.67 11.72 -15.75
C GLU A 163 -18.94 13.17 -16.18
N ASP A 164 -19.52 14.01 -15.31
CA ASP A 164 -19.78 15.41 -15.65
C ASP A 164 -18.48 16.22 -15.74
N THR A 165 -18.45 17.17 -16.67
CA THR A 165 -17.27 17.99 -17.00
C THR A 165 -16.61 18.63 -15.77
N GLU A 166 -17.41 19.12 -14.82
CA GLU A 166 -16.87 19.82 -13.64
C GLU A 166 -16.20 18.83 -12.69
N SER A 167 -16.84 17.68 -12.44
CA SER A 167 -16.23 16.62 -11.64
C SER A 167 -14.95 16.08 -12.28
N VAL A 168 -14.92 15.91 -13.61
CA VAL A 168 -13.70 15.47 -14.32
C VAL A 168 -12.56 16.48 -14.13
N LYS A 169 -12.83 17.78 -14.21
CA LYS A 169 -11.83 18.83 -13.93
C LYS A 169 -11.32 18.76 -12.50
N ILE A 170 -12.20 18.59 -11.51
CA ILE A 170 -11.81 18.46 -10.10
C ILE A 170 -10.95 17.20 -9.89
N ALA A 171 -11.33 16.07 -10.49
CA ALA A 171 -10.55 14.84 -10.44
C ALA A 171 -9.18 15.03 -11.10
N ASN A 172 -9.14 15.71 -12.25
CA ASN A 172 -7.91 15.98 -12.98
C ASN A 172 -6.94 16.86 -12.19
N TYR A 173 -7.43 17.99 -11.68
CA TYR A 173 -6.66 18.90 -10.84
C TYR A 173 -6.14 18.18 -9.59
N SER A 174 -7.03 17.51 -8.85
CA SER A 174 -6.65 16.86 -7.59
C SER A 174 -5.64 15.74 -7.79
N PHE A 175 -5.74 14.96 -8.87
CA PHE A 175 -4.75 13.92 -9.18
C PHE A 175 -3.39 14.51 -9.55
N LEU A 176 -3.34 15.53 -10.41
CA LEU A 176 -2.08 16.20 -10.77
C LEU A 176 -1.44 16.88 -9.55
N TYR A 177 -2.25 17.51 -8.70
CA TYR A 177 -1.79 18.13 -7.45
C TYR A 177 -1.19 17.09 -6.50
N ARG A 178 -1.84 15.92 -6.35
CA ARG A 178 -1.27 14.79 -5.60
C ARG A 178 0.05 14.32 -6.18
N LYS A 179 0.16 14.14 -7.50
CA LYS A 179 1.44 13.77 -8.14
C LYS A 179 2.55 14.82 -7.93
N LEU A 180 2.18 16.08 -7.78
CA LEU A 180 3.11 17.16 -7.46
C LEU A 180 3.61 17.06 -6.01
N LEU A 181 2.74 16.74 -5.05
CA LEU A 181 3.06 16.74 -3.61
C LEU A 181 3.54 15.38 -3.07
N GLU A 182 2.97 14.28 -3.51
CA GLU A 182 3.36 12.89 -3.20
C GLU A 182 4.60 12.50 -4.04
N ASP A 183 5.75 13.12 -3.76
CA ASP A 183 6.97 12.95 -4.54
C ASP A 183 8.22 12.81 -3.65
N GLY A 184 9.35 12.42 -4.24
CA GLY A 184 10.62 12.33 -3.52
C GLY A 184 11.84 12.27 -4.43
N ALA A 185 13.02 12.41 -3.83
CA ALA A 185 14.28 12.38 -4.53
C ALA A 185 14.70 10.93 -4.81
N TYR A 186 15.15 10.62 -6.03
CA TYR A 186 15.61 9.28 -6.37
C TYR A 186 17.13 9.21 -6.29
N ASN A 187 17.65 8.01 -6.09
CA ASN A 187 19.02 7.72 -6.49
C ASN A 187 19.18 8.04 -7.99
N LYS A 188 20.37 8.45 -8.43
CA LYS A 188 20.63 8.78 -9.84
C LYS A 188 20.34 7.61 -10.80
N ASP A 189 20.59 6.38 -10.34
CA ASP A 189 20.28 5.12 -11.04
C ASP A 189 18.82 4.67 -10.88
N ARG A 190 18.01 5.43 -10.14
CA ARG A 190 16.60 5.17 -9.81
C ARG A 190 16.33 3.85 -9.06
N THR A 191 17.34 3.26 -8.43
CA THR A 191 17.22 2.03 -7.63
C THR A 191 16.49 2.22 -6.30
N GLY A 192 16.33 3.47 -5.85
CA GLY A 192 15.66 3.79 -4.60
C GLY A 192 15.14 5.23 -4.55
N SER A 193 14.15 5.46 -3.70
CA SER A 193 13.50 6.77 -3.49
C SER A 193 13.27 7.01 -1.99
N ASP A 194 13.16 8.27 -1.59
CA ASP A 194 12.84 8.70 -0.22
C ASP A 194 11.38 9.17 -0.10
N ILE A 195 10.56 8.97 -1.15
CA ILE A 195 9.14 9.33 -1.17
C ILE A 195 8.39 8.80 0.07
N TYR A 196 8.66 7.55 0.48
CA TYR A 196 8.04 6.97 1.69
C TYR A 196 8.46 7.70 2.96
N LEU A 197 9.73 8.11 3.09
CA LEU A 197 10.18 8.91 4.23
C LEU A 197 9.48 10.27 4.25
N ARG A 198 9.49 10.99 3.13
CA ARG A 198 8.91 12.34 3.02
C ARG A 198 7.41 12.35 3.32
N THR A 199 6.67 11.41 2.72
CA THR A 199 5.23 11.30 2.93
C THR A 199 4.87 10.82 4.33
N THR A 200 5.68 9.95 4.95
CA THR A 200 5.48 9.55 6.35
C THR A 200 5.79 10.71 7.30
N ILE A 201 6.78 11.56 6.99
CA ILE A 201 7.06 12.78 7.77
C ILE A 201 5.82 13.70 7.82
N ASP A 202 5.10 13.84 6.71
CA ASP A 202 3.84 14.60 6.69
C ASP A 202 2.74 13.92 7.51
N THR A 203 2.48 12.63 7.28
CA THR A 203 1.42 11.91 8.01
C THR A 203 1.66 11.92 9.51
N LEU A 204 2.89 11.65 9.94
CA LEU A 204 3.26 11.65 11.35
C LEU A 204 3.09 13.02 12.00
N HIS A 205 3.24 14.12 11.25
CA HIS A 205 2.96 15.46 11.78
C HIS A 205 1.51 15.58 12.26
N PHE A 206 0.55 15.05 11.49
CA PHE A 206 -0.86 15.05 11.86
C PHE A 206 -1.17 14.01 12.94
N GLU A 207 -0.60 12.80 12.85
CA GLU A 207 -0.81 11.75 13.86
C GLU A 207 -0.31 12.17 15.26
N LEU A 208 0.79 12.91 15.35
CA LEU A 208 1.30 13.43 16.63
C LEU A 208 0.40 14.50 17.27
N GLN A 209 -0.53 15.06 16.50
CA GLN A 209 -1.51 16.05 16.98
C GLN A 209 -2.84 15.41 17.38
N GLU A 210 -3.05 14.12 17.08
CA GLU A 210 -4.25 13.40 17.49
C GLU A 210 -4.42 13.40 19.01
N HIS A 211 -5.69 13.43 19.44
CA HIS A 211 -6.03 13.57 20.85
C HIS A 211 -6.07 12.22 21.56
N GLY A 212 -5.26 12.10 22.61
CA GLY A 212 -5.24 10.95 23.50
C GLY A 212 -4.27 11.18 24.66
N PHE A 213 -4.38 10.38 25.72
CA PHE A 213 -3.45 10.47 26.85
C PHE A 213 -2.06 9.93 26.52
N TYR A 214 -1.95 9.03 25.54
CA TYR A 214 -0.72 8.35 25.17
C TYR A 214 -0.52 8.39 23.66
N LEU A 215 0.73 8.21 23.24
CA LEU A 215 1.08 8.03 21.84
C LEU A 215 0.38 6.77 21.29
N SER A 216 -0.34 6.92 20.18
CA SER A 216 -0.95 5.81 19.46
C SER A 216 0.12 4.84 18.97
N GLU A 217 -0.27 3.58 18.74
CA GLU A 217 0.68 2.59 18.20
C GLU A 217 1.13 2.96 16.79
N ASP A 218 0.23 3.53 15.99
CA ASP A 218 0.52 4.03 14.64
C ASP A 218 1.57 5.14 14.64
N ALA A 219 1.40 6.17 15.48
CA ALA A 219 2.36 7.25 15.61
C ALA A 219 3.70 6.78 16.19
N ARG A 220 3.68 5.82 17.13
CA ARG A 220 4.90 5.20 17.68
C ARG A 220 5.68 4.47 16.59
N TYR A 221 4.99 3.60 15.83
CA TYR A 221 5.60 2.81 14.77
C TYR A 221 6.20 3.71 13.68
N ASP A 222 5.49 4.76 13.30
CA ASP A 222 5.94 5.69 12.27
C ASP A 222 7.05 6.61 12.75
N MET A 223 7.03 7.01 14.02
CA MET A 223 8.14 7.74 14.61
C MET A 223 9.43 6.90 14.61
N GLU A 224 9.39 5.63 15.00
CA GLU A 224 10.56 4.74 14.89
C GLU A 224 11.06 4.63 13.44
N PHE A 225 10.14 4.47 12.48
CA PHE A 225 10.48 4.42 11.06
C PHE A 225 11.14 5.72 10.59
N VAL A 226 10.55 6.88 10.88
CA VAL A 226 11.06 8.20 10.45
C VAL A 226 12.43 8.48 11.05
N LEU A 227 12.62 8.26 12.36
CA LEU A 227 13.91 8.51 13.01
C LEU A 227 15.01 7.61 12.41
N SER A 228 14.73 6.32 12.24
CA SER A 228 15.69 5.36 11.68
C SER A 228 16.01 5.66 10.21
N LYS A 229 15.03 6.13 9.44
CA LYS A 229 15.24 6.52 8.04
C LYS A 229 16.00 7.84 7.90
N ILE A 230 15.76 8.82 8.77
CA ILE A 230 16.56 10.05 8.81
C ILE A 230 18.03 9.71 9.09
N GLU A 231 18.31 8.89 10.10
CA GLU A 231 19.66 8.40 10.41
C GLU A 231 20.30 7.72 9.20
N SER A 232 19.58 6.78 8.58
CA SER A 232 20.06 6.06 7.39
C SER A 232 20.33 7.00 6.19
N GLU A 233 19.53 8.04 5.99
CA GLU A 233 19.76 9.02 4.92
C GLU A 233 20.96 9.93 5.22
N LEU A 234 21.14 10.33 6.48
CA LEU A 234 22.29 11.13 6.90
C LEU A 234 23.61 10.34 6.80
N ALA A 235 23.59 9.06 7.16
CA ALA A 235 24.73 8.13 7.09
C ALA A 235 25.30 7.98 5.67
N LYS A 236 24.47 8.13 4.63
CA LYS A 236 24.91 8.12 3.22
C LYS A 236 25.80 9.32 2.86
N GLY A 237 25.78 10.36 3.68
CA GLY A 237 26.64 11.51 3.55
C GLY A 237 26.14 12.60 2.58
N LYS A 238 26.75 13.78 2.73
CA LYS A 238 26.34 15.01 2.04
C LYS A 238 26.30 14.87 0.51
N SER A 239 27.31 14.21 -0.07
CA SER A 239 27.42 14.06 -1.52
C SER A 239 26.22 13.32 -2.11
N ARG A 240 25.79 12.22 -1.46
CA ARG A 240 24.65 11.44 -1.91
C ARG A 240 23.34 12.22 -1.81
N ILE A 241 23.14 12.98 -0.72
CA ILE A 241 21.95 13.83 -0.57
C ILE A 241 21.91 14.90 -1.67
N VAL A 242 23.04 15.56 -1.96
CA VAL A 242 23.12 16.55 -3.05
C VAL A 242 22.81 15.91 -4.40
N GLU A 243 23.38 14.74 -4.71
CA GLU A 243 23.11 14.01 -5.96
C GLU A 243 21.61 13.71 -6.15
N ARG A 244 20.94 13.28 -5.08
CA ARG A 244 19.49 13.01 -5.11
C ARG A 244 18.68 14.29 -5.32
N LEU A 245 19.07 15.40 -4.69
CA LEU A 245 18.41 16.69 -4.88
C LEU A 245 18.65 17.25 -6.30
N ASP A 246 19.82 17.01 -6.90
CA ASP A 246 20.09 17.35 -8.30
C ASP A 246 19.19 16.53 -9.24
N GLU A 247 19.07 15.21 -9.04
CA GLU A 247 18.12 14.37 -9.78
C GLU A 247 16.69 14.89 -9.66
N TRP A 248 16.27 15.22 -8.44
CA TRP A 248 14.90 15.66 -8.17
C TRP A 248 14.61 17.02 -8.80
N GLU A 249 15.56 17.96 -8.75
CA GLU A 249 15.45 19.26 -9.42
C GLU A 249 15.29 19.06 -10.92
N ASP A 250 16.15 18.25 -11.55
CA ASP A 250 16.12 18.04 -12.99
C ASP A 250 14.88 17.29 -13.45
N ARG A 251 14.42 16.29 -12.69
CA ARG A 251 13.16 15.59 -12.97
C ARG A 251 11.96 16.51 -12.83
N THR A 252 11.93 17.35 -11.79
CA THR A 252 10.84 18.32 -11.60
C THR A 252 10.85 19.40 -12.68
N ARG A 253 12.04 19.84 -13.13
CA ARG A 253 12.19 20.78 -14.24
C ARG A 253 11.68 20.20 -15.55
N ARG A 254 12.05 18.96 -15.89
CA ARG A 254 11.52 18.27 -17.08
C ARG A 254 10.00 18.11 -17.02
N ALA A 255 9.44 17.84 -15.83
CA ALA A 255 7.99 17.79 -15.65
C ALA A 255 7.35 19.17 -15.87
N LEU A 256 7.91 20.23 -15.29
CA LEU A 256 7.47 21.61 -15.52
C LEU A 256 7.50 21.98 -17.00
N ASP A 257 8.61 21.69 -17.69
CA ASP A 257 8.77 22.00 -19.11
C ASP A 257 7.76 21.21 -19.97
N PHE A 258 7.56 19.92 -19.66
CA PHE A 258 6.54 19.08 -20.30
C PHE A 258 5.14 19.69 -20.14
N TYR A 259 4.70 19.94 -18.90
CA TYR A 259 3.37 20.49 -18.66
C TYR A 259 3.21 21.90 -19.25
N ARG A 260 4.24 22.75 -19.16
CA ARG A 260 4.23 24.08 -19.79
C ARG A 260 4.05 23.96 -21.30
N SER A 261 4.73 23.00 -21.95
CA SER A 261 4.59 22.78 -23.39
C SER A 261 3.14 22.48 -23.78
N LEU A 262 2.40 21.70 -22.99
CA LEU A 262 0.99 21.38 -23.25
C LEU A 262 0.07 22.62 -23.21
N THR A 263 0.50 23.70 -22.55
CA THR A 263 -0.27 24.96 -22.43
C THR A 263 0.04 25.99 -23.52
N LEU A 264 1.00 25.70 -24.42
CA LEU A 264 1.38 26.63 -25.49
C LEU A 264 0.30 26.71 -26.58
N PRO A 265 0.04 27.89 -27.18
CA PRO A 265 -0.99 28.05 -28.20
C PRO A 265 -0.83 27.11 -29.40
N GLU A 266 0.41 26.86 -29.85
CA GLU A 266 0.72 25.96 -30.97
C GLU A 266 0.25 24.51 -30.75
N ASN A 267 0.13 24.07 -29.49
CA ASN A 267 -0.35 22.73 -29.15
C ASN A 267 -1.88 22.66 -29.00
N GLN A 268 -2.56 23.81 -29.05
CA GLN A 268 -4.01 23.96 -28.94
C GLN A 268 -4.68 24.34 -30.27
N VAL A 269 -3.90 24.69 -31.30
CA VAL A 269 -4.39 24.96 -32.66
C VAL A 269 -4.18 23.73 -33.56
N GLN A 270 -4.91 23.69 -34.68
CA GLN A 270 -4.79 22.60 -35.65
C GLN A 270 -3.36 22.48 -36.16
N SER A 271 -2.86 21.25 -36.21
CA SER A 271 -1.49 21.01 -36.65
C SER A 271 -1.33 21.31 -38.14
N ILE A 272 -0.25 22.00 -38.49
CA ILE A 272 0.18 22.21 -39.88
C ILE A 272 0.84 20.93 -40.45
N ALA A 273 1.28 20.01 -39.57
CA ALA A 273 1.89 18.72 -39.92
C ALA A 273 1.12 17.53 -39.30
N GLY A 274 0.73 16.53 -40.11
CA GLY A 274 -0.09 15.39 -39.67
C GLY A 274 -1.58 15.56 -39.99
N ASP A 275 -2.47 15.06 -39.13
CA ASP A 275 -3.92 15.26 -39.31
C ASP A 275 -4.29 16.74 -39.11
N LYS A 276 -4.58 17.42 -40.22
CA LYS A 276 -4.90 18.86 -40.27
C LYS A 276 -6.18 19.22 -39.51
N ASN A 277 -6.98 18.23 -39.10
CA ASN A 277 -8.21 18.43 -38.34
C ASN A 277 -8.04 18.22 -36.83
N SER A 278 -6.82 17.98 -36.34
CA SER A 278 -6.53 17.73 -34.92
C SER A 278 -5.43 18.66 -34.38
N THR A 279 -5.43 18.91 -33.07
CA THR A 279 -4.36 19.62 -32.36
C THR A 279 -3.25 18.64 -31.94
N PRO A 280 -2.01 19.10 -31.69
CA PRO A 280 -0.97 18.26 -31.10
C PRO A 280 -1.36 17.64 -29.75
N ASN A 281 -2.07 18.38 -28.89
CA ASN A 281 -2.57 17.85 -27.60
C ASN A 281 -3.56 16.69 -27.81
N ARG A 282 -4.51 16.82 -28.73
CA ARG A 282 -5.42 15.72 -29.09
C ARG A 282 -4.68 14.54 -29.67
N GLN A 283 -3.66 14.77 -30.50
CA GLN A 283 -2.83 13.67 -31.03
C GLN A 283 -2.07 12.94 -29.91
N LEU A 284 -1.58 13.65 -28.89
CA LEU A 284 -0.95 13.06 -27.71
C LEU A 284 -1.94 12.21 -26.91
N ILE A 285 -3.15 12.73 -26.65
CA ILE A 285 -4.22 11.98 -25.97
C ILE A 285 -4.61 10.74 -26.79
N LEU A 286 -4.77 10.87 -28.11
CA LEU A 286 -5.07 9.73 -29.00
C LEU A 286 -3.97 8.66 -28.95
N GLN A 287 -2.69 9.05 -28.92
CA GLN A 287 -1.58 8.10 -28.79
C GLN A 287 -1.59 7.40 -27.43
N HIS A 288 -1.80 8.16 -26.35
CA HIS A 288 -1.92 7.62 -24.99
C HIS A 288 -3.10 6.64 -24.87
N ASN A 289 -4.27 7.02 -25.39
CA ASN A 289 -5.48 6.19 -25.35
C ASN A 289 -5.31 4.93 -26.19
N ARG A 290 -4.68 5.00 -27.38
CA ARG A 290 -4.31 3.81 -28.16
C ARG A 290 -3.38 2.87 -27.40
N ALA A 291 -2.36 3.40 -26.72
CA ALA A 291 -1.45 2.57 -25.93
C ALA A 291 -2.16 1.91 -24.72
N SER A 292 -3.05 2.66 -24.06
CA SER A 292 -3.92 2.17 -22.99
C SER A 292 -4.83 1.04 -23.49
N ASP A 293 -5.48 1.22 -24.63
CA ASP A 293 -6.37 0.23 -25.23
C ASP A 293 -5.62 -1.02 -25.67
N GLN A 294 -4.41 -0.88 -26.24
CA GLN A 294 -3.55 -2.02 -26.59
C GLN A 294 -3.17 -2.84 -25.35
N LEU A 295 -2.76 -2.18 -24.26
CA LEU A 295 -2.43 -2.86 -23.01
C LEU A 295 -3.66 -3.54 -22.40
N LYS A 296 -4.81 -2.85 -22.36
CA LYS A 296 -6.09 -3.42 -21.90
C LYS A 296 -6.50 -4.63 -22.73
N GLU A 297 -6.49 -4.52 -24.06
CA GLU A 297 -6.86 -5.62 -24.97
C GLU A 297 -5.97 -6.84 -24.71
N PHE A 298 -4.64 -6.64 -24.61
CA PHE A 298 -3.70 -7.72 -24.32
C PHE A 298 -3.98 -8.37 -22.96
N VAL A 299 -4.07 -7.57 -21.89
CA VAL A 299 -4.24 -8.08 -20.53
C VAL A 299 -5.60 -8.75 -20.36
N TYR A 300 -6.70 -8.12 -20.76
CA TYR A 300 -8.04 -8.68 -20.57
C TYR A 300 -8.31 -9.89 -21.47
N THR A 301 -7.69 -9.96 -22.65
CA THR A 301 -7.69 -11.19 -23.45
C THR A 301 -6.98 -12.31 -22.69
N LYS A 302 -5.79 -12.05 -22.14
CA LYS A 302 -5.05 -13.05 -21.34
C LYS A 302 -5.80 -13.46 -20.09
N GLN A 303 -6.42 -12.53 -19.37
CA GLN A 303 -7.26 -12.85 -18.21
C GLN A 303 -8.49 -13.68 -18.61
N ALA A 304 -9.12 -13.38 -19.76
CA ALA A 304 -10.23 -14.19 -20.27
C ALA A 304 -9.79 -15.61 -20.68
N GLU A 305 -8.60 -15.77 -21.25
CA GLU A 305 -8.01 -17.09 -21.51
C GLU A 305 -7.80 -17.89 -20.21
N VAL A 306 -7.27 -17.25 -19.16
CA VAL A 306 -7.11 -17.85 -17.82
C VAL A 306 -8.47 -18.24 -17.25
N TYR A 307 -9.45 -17.32 -17.29
CA TYR A 307 -10.81 -17.56 -16.83
C TYR A 307 -11.41 -18.78 -17.52
N ASN A 308 -11.36 -18.83 -18.85
CA ASN A 308 -11.90 -19.95 -19.62
C ASN A 308 -11.18 -21.27 -19.34
N TYR A 309 -9.85 -21.25 -19.21
CA TYR A 309 -9.10 -22.46 -18.87
C TYR A 309 -9.60 -23.07 -17.55
N TRP A 310 -9.67 -22.26 -16.50
CA TRP A 310 -10.04 -22.71 -15.15
C TRP A 310 -11.54 -22.97 -15.00
N LEU A 311 -12.39 -22.30 -15.79
CA LEU A 311 -13.82 -22.59 -15.84
C LEU A 311 -14.10 -24.03 -16.30
N ASN A 312 -13.24 -24.54 -17.19
CA ASN A 312 -13.33 -25.91 -17.71
C ASN A 312 -12.60 -26.95 -16.83
N GLN A 313 -12.12 -26.56 -15.65
CA GLN A 313 -11.56 -27.49 -14.65
C GLN A 313 -12.62 -27.85 -13.60
N PRO A 314 -12.47 -28.98 -12.89
CA PRO A 314 -13.27 -29.26 -11.71
C PRO A 314 -13.17 -28.13 -10.68
N GLU A 315 -14.20 -27.98 -9.85
CA GLU A 315 -14.30 -26.85 -8.92
C GLU A 315 -13.13 -26.77 -7.94
N LEU A 316 -12.67 -27.90 -7.39
CA LEU A 316 -11.59 -27.91 -6.40
C LEU A 316 -10.26 -27.33 -6.94
N PRO A 317 -9.69 -27.80 -8.08
CA PRO A 317 -8.53 -27.15 -8.70
C PRO A 317 -8.72 -25.67 -9.00
N ARG A 318 -9.92 -25.27 -9.44
CA ARG A 318 -10.27 -23.86 -9.72
C ARG A 318 -10.26 -23.01 -8.44
N ALA A 319 -10.83 -23.51 -7.35
CA ALA A 319 -10.79 -22.85 -6.04
C ALA A 319 -9.35 -22.70 -5.52
N ILE A 320 -8.55 -23.76 -5.64
CA ILE A 320 -7.13 -23.74 -5.26
C ILE A 320 -6.37 -22.70 -6.09
N PHE A 321 -6.59 -22.64 -7.41
CA PHE A 321 -5.94 -21.64 -8.27
C PHE A 321 -6.25 -20.21 -7.83
N VAL A 322 -7.51 -19.91 -7.54
CA VAL A 322 -7.93 -18.59 -7.09
C VAL A 322 -7.24 -18.21 -5.78
N LEU A 323 -7.31 -19.09 -4.77
CA LEU A 323 -6.68 -18.84 -3.48
C LEU A 323 -5.17 -18.71 -3.61
N GLU A 324 -4.51 -19.65 -4.28
CA GLU A 324 -3.05 -19.63 -4.46
C GLU A 324 -2.57 -18.38 -5.19
N THR A 325 -3.26 -17.96 -6.25
CA THR A 325 -2.93 -16.76 -7.02
C THR A 325 -3.06 -15.51 -6.15
N ILE A 326 -4.14 -15.40 -5.36
CA ILE A 326 -4.35 -14.26 -4.44
C ILE A 326 -3.24 -14.24 -3.38
N LEU A 327 -3.00 -15.35 -2.69
CA LEU A 327 -2.01 -15.44 -1.61
C LEU A 327 -0.60 -15.12 -2.09
N LEU A 328 -0.22 -15.59 -3.29
CA LEU A 328 1.10 -15.36 -3.86
C LEU A 328 1.33 -13.88 -4.18
N ASN A 329 0.31 -13.18 -4.69
CA ASN A 329 0.44 -11.81 -5.19
C ASN A 329 0.10 -10.73 -4.16
N GLU A 330 -0.76 -11.02 -3.16
CA GLU A 330 -1.15 -10.04 -2.13
C GLU A 330 -0.29 -10.12 -0.87
N VAL A 331 0.10 -11.33 -0.46
CA VAL A 331 0.88 -11.53 0.78
C VAL A 331 2.33 -11.92 0.49
N GLY A 332 2.54 -12.79 -0.49
CA GLY A 332 3.86 -13.34 -0.77
C GLY A 332 4.38 -14.15 0.42
N GLY A 333 5.66 -13.98 0.76
CA GLY A 333 6.32 -14.69 1.88
C GLY A 333 6.64 -13.79 3.06
N VAL A 334 5.89 -12.71 3.27
CA VAL A 334 6.13 -11.72 4.33
C VAL A 334 5.79 -12.25 5.72
N ASP A 335 4.86 -13.20 5.82
CA ASP A 335 4.32 -13.74 7.07
C ASP A 335 5.06 -14.97 7.61
N GLY A 336 6.23 -15.28 7.05
CA GLY A 336 7.10 -16.36 7.53
C GLY A 336 6.55 -17.76 7.29
N ASP A 337 7.10 -18.72 8.04
CA ASP A 337 6.78 -20.14 7.88
C ASP A 337 5.40 -20.52 8.44
N ASP A 338 4.92 -19.80 9.47
CA ASP A 338 3.62 -20.06 10.10
C ASP A 338 2.42 -19.61 9.23
N ALA A 339 2.67 -18.71 8.28
CA ALA A 339 1.74 -18.32 7.22
C ALA A 339 0.36 -17.80 7.71
N LEU A 340 0.30 -17.19 8.90
CA LEU A 340 -0.95 -16.77 9.54
C LEU A 340 -1.69 -15.71 8.72
N GLU A 341 -0.98 -14.79 8.07
CA GLU A 341 -1.60 -13.74 7.25
C GLU A 341 -2.15 -14.33 5.95
N ARG A 342 -1.45 -15.27 5.32
CA ARG A 342 -1.97 -16.01 4.18
C ARG A 342 -3.22 -16.83 4.55
N GLN A 343 -3.25 -17.47 5.71
CA GLN A 343 -4.46 -18.17 6.16
C GLN A 343 -5.65 -17.21 6.32
N ASP A 344 -5.45 -16.06 6.94
CA ASP A 344 -6.54 -15.11 7.16
C ASP A 344 -6.97 -14.38 5.89
N VAL A 345 -6.06 -14.06 4.97
CA VAL A 345 -6.41 -13.56 3.64
C VAL A 345 -7.20 -14.61 2.85
N ALA A 346 -6.84 -15.90 2.92
CA ALA A 346 -7.64 -16.96 2.33
C ALA A 346 -9.06 -17.01 2.94
N ARG A 347 -9.20 -16.88 4.26
CA ARG A 347 -10.51 -16.79 4.93
C ARG A 347 -11.30 -15.54 4.53
N VAL A 348 -10.64 -14.40 4.31
CA VAL A 348 -11.30 -13.21 3.74
C VAL A 348 -11.90 -13.53 2.37
N VAL A 349 -11.18 -14.24 1.51
CA VAL A 349 -11.71 -14.69 0.21
C VAL A 349 -12.93 -15.58 0.41
N MET A 350 -12.86 -16.58 1.30
CA MET A 350 -14.01 -17.44 1.63
C MET A 350 -15.24 -16.62 2.05
N ASN A 351 -15.05 -15.65 2.96
CA ASN A 351 -16.12 -14.79 3.47
C ASN A 351 -16.76 -13.89 2.40
N ARG A 352 -16.09 -13.69 1.26
CA ARG A 352 -16.61 -12.93 0.11
C ARG A 352 -17.42 -13.80 -0.85
N LEU A 353 -17.24 -15.12 -0.84
CA LEU A 353 -17.86 -16.02 -1.83
C LEU A 353 -19.39 -16.05 -1.76
N ASP A 354 -20.03 -15.68 -0.65
CA ASP A 354 -21.49 -15.62 -0.53
C ASP A 354 -22.04 -14.19 -0.68
N LYS A 355 -21.20 -13.22 -1.06
CA LYS A 355 -21.54 -11.79 -1.06
C LYS A 355 -21.48 -11.22 -2.49
N PRO A 356 -22.62 -10.96 -3.15
CA PRO A 356 -22.66 -10.55 -4.56
C PRO A 356 -21.80 -9.34 -4.93
N LYS A 357 -21.63 -8.39 -4.00
CA LYS A 357 -20.76 -7.20 -4.18
C LYS A 357 -19.34 -7.56 -4.63
N TYR A 358 -18.80 -8.68 -4.17
CA TYR A 358 -17.43 -9.13 -4.44
C TYR A 358 -17.32 -10.05 -5.66
N LEU A 359 -18.45 -10.48 -6.24
CA LEU A 359 -18.49 -11.54 -7.25
C LEU A 359 -19.20 -11.10 -8.54
N SER A 360 -19.92 -9.99 -8.52
CA SER A 360 -20.66 -9.54 -9.68
C SER A 360 -19.73 -8.86 -10.67
N ILE A 361 -19.44 -9.51 -11.81
CA ILE A 361 -18.78 -8.88 -12.95
C ILE A 361 -19.85 -8.25 -13.83
N GLY A 362 -20.00 -6.93 -13.70
CA GLY A 362 -21.01 -6.17 -14.44
C GLY A 362 -20.62 -5.85 -15.88
N LYS A 363 -21.61 -5.48 -16.71
CA LYS A 363 -21.38 -5.03 -18.10
C LYS A 363 -20.47 -3.81 -18.24
N LYS A 364 -20.37 -3.01 -17.17
CA LYS A 364 -19.51 -1.82 -17.09
C LYS A 364 -18.05 -2.15 -16.77
N GLU A 365 -17.74 -3.38 -16.35
CA GLU A 365 -16.35 -3.76 -16.06
C GLU A 365 -15.59 -4.08 -17.34
N PHE A 366 -14.34 -3.63 -17.40
CA PHE A 366 -13.53 -3.73 -18.62
C PHE A 366 -13.31 -5.17 -19.10
N ILE A 367 -13.26 -6.14 -18.19
CA ILE A 367 -13.05 -7.56 -18.54
C ILE A 367 -14.31 -8.23 -19.13
N TYR A 368 -15.52 -7.74 -18.82
CA TYR A 368 -16.78 -8.34 -19.23
C TYR A 368 -16.89 -8.62 -20.75
N PRO A 369 -16.61 -7.67 -21.66
CA PRO A 369 -16.67 -7.93 -23.11
C PRO A 369 -15.69 -9.03 -23.56
N TYR A 370 -14.58 -9.25 -22.86
CA TYR A 370 -13.62 -10.31 -23.16
C TYR A 370 -14.09 -11.66 -22.66
N LEU A 371 -14.72 -11.71 -21.47
CA LEU A 371 -15.33 -12.94 -20.96
C LEU A 371 -16.45 -13.43 -21.89
N LYS A 372 -17.27 -12.52 -22.42
CA LYS A 372 -18.33 -12.88 -23.39
C LYS A 372 -17.81 -13.53 -24.68
N LYS A 373 -16.55 -13.29 -25.05
CA LYS A 373 -15.92 -13.94 -26.22
C LYS A 373 -15.56 -15.41 -25.95
N VAL A 374 -15.41 -15.80 -24.68
CA VAL A 374 -14.88 -17.12 -24.28
C VAL A 374 -15.85 -17.96 -23.44
N THR A 375 -16.93 -17.36 -22.91
CA THR A 375 -17.95 -18.06 -22.10
C THR A 375 -19.32 -17.38 -22.17
N THR A 376 -20.33 -17.98 -21.54
CA THR A 376 -21.72 -17.51 -21.55
C THR A 376 -22.02 -16.52 -20.42
N ASP A 377 -23.04 -15.67 -20.61
CA ASP A 377 -23.55 -14.78 -19.56
C ASP A 377 -24.01 -15.56 -18.31
N PHE A 378 -24.42 -16.82 -18.48
CA PHE A 378 -24.76 -17.71 -17.36
C PHE A 378 -23.53 -18.00 -16.50
N HIS A 379 -22.40 -18.38 -17.09
CA HIS A 379 -21.18 -18.64 -16.33
C HIS A 379 -20.64 -17.36 -15.68
N ILE A 380 -20.61 -16.24 -16.41
CA ILE A 380 -20.15 -14.94 -15.86
C ILE A 380 -20.97 -14.53 -14.62
N LYS A 381 -22.26 -14.83 -14.58
CA LYS A 381 -23.11 -14.48 -13.43
C LYS A 381 -23.01 -15.44 -12.25
N ASN A 382 -22.80 -16.72 -12.50
CA ASN A 382 -22.94 -17.77 -11.48
C ASN A 382 -21.59 -18.32 -10.97
N GLU A 383 -20.49 -18.10 -11.68
CA GLU A 383 -19.19 -18.63 -11.27
C GLU A 383 -18.57 -17.82 -10.13
N ARG A 384 -18.49 -18.41 -8.93
CA ARG A 384 -18.10 -17.69 -7.72
C ARG A 384 -16.58 -17.53 -7.59
N TRP A 385 -15.81 -18.57 -7.88
CA TRP A 385 -14.37 -18.58 -7.62
C TRP A 385 -13.62 -17.63 -8.55
N LEU A 386 -13.83 -17.79 -9.86
CA LEU A 386 -13.14 -16.95 -10.82
C LEU A 386 -13.57 -15.50 -10.71
N ASN A 387 -14.85 -15.25 -10.42
CA ASN A 387 -15.29 -13.87 -10.24
C ASN A 387 -14.68 -13.22 -9.00
N ALA A 388 -14.46 -13.97 -7.91
CA ALA A 388 -13.75 -13.43 -6.74
C ALA A 388 -12.35 -12.93 -7.12
N LEU A 389 -11.62 -13.66 -7.98
CA LEU A 389 -10.30 -13.24 -8.48
C LEU A 389 -10.37 -12.07 -9.47
N PHE A 390 -11.30 -12.13 -10.43
CA PHE A 390 -11.32 -11.22 -11.58
C PHE A 390 -12.20 -9.98 -11.39
N LYS A 391 -12.92 -9.86 -10.27
CA LYS A 391 -13.65 -8.64 -9.93
C LYS A 391 -12.69 -7.46 -9.85
N GLN A 392 -12.94 -6.43 -10.66
CA GLN A 392 -12.09 -5.26 -10.69
C GLN A 392 -12.16 -4.50 -9.35
N GLY A 393 -10.99 -4.15 -8.81
CA GLY A 393 -10.85 -3.34 -7.59
C GLY A 393 -10.75 -4.13 -6.28
N GLU A 394 -10.88 -5.47 -6.32
CA GLU A 394 -10.78 -6.30 -5.12
C GLU A 394 -9.34 -6.67 -4.75
N PHE A 395 -8.47 -6.79 -5.74
CA PHE A 395 -7.05 -7.08 -5.59
C PHE A 395 -6.22 -6.17 -6.48
N SER A 396 -5.09 -5.69 -5.96
CA SER A 396 -4.27 -4.71 -6.66
C SER A 396 -3.67 -5.28 -7.95
N PHE A 397 -3.26 -6.54 -7.92
CA PHE A 397 -2.61 -7.21 -9.04
C PHE A 397 -3.58 -7.54 -10.21
N THR A 398 -4.88 -7.20 -10.12
CA THR A 398 -5.82 -7.40 -11.25
C THR A 398 -5.91 -6.19 -12.18
N TYR A 399 -5.40 -5.03 -11.77
CA TYR A 399 -5.35 -3.84 -12.63
C TYR A 399 -4.38 -4.03 -13.80
N TYR A 400 -4.84 -3.72 -15.01
CA TYR A 400 -4.10 -3.96 -16.26
C TYR A 400 -2.71 -3.30 -16.35
N TYR A 401 -2.50 -2.21 -15.61
CA TYR A 401 -1.25 -1.43 -15.61
C TYR A 401 -0.28 -1.83 -14.49
N MET A 402 -0.67 -2.73 -13.59
CA MET A 402 0.21 -3.23 -12.52
C MET A 402 1.00 -4.44 -13.02
N SER A 403 2.30 -4.49 -12.74
CA SER A 403 3.16 -5.59 -13.18
C SER A 403 2.72 -6.96 -12.64
N GLY A 404 2.07 -6.98 -11.47
CA GLY A 404 1.51 -8.20 -10.88
C GLY A 404 0.46 -8.88 -11.76
N VAL A 405 -0.22 -8.16 -12.66
CA VAL A 405 -1.26 -8.73 -13.52
C VAL A 405 -0.71 -9.79 -14.47
N ALA A 406 0.54 -9.63 -14.91
CA ALA A 406 1.22 -10.61 -15.72
C ALA A 406 1.37 -11.95 -15.00
N LYS A 407 1.45 -11.95 -13.66
CA LYS A 407 1.60 -13.16 -12.85
C LYS A 407 0.33 -14.00 -12.74
N ILE A 408 -0.82 -13.47 -13.20
CA ILE A 408 -2.07 -14.24 -13.34
C ILE A 408 -1.96 -15.23 -14.52
N PHE A 409 -1.43 -14.78 -15.66
CA PHE A 409 -1.34 -15.61 -16.88
C PHE A 409 0.07 -16.16 -17.15
N CYS A 410 1.10 -15.57 -16.54
CA CYS A 410 2.50 -16.01 -16.52
C CYS A 410 3.03 -16.06 -15.08
N PRO A 411 2.63 -17.07 -14.29
CA PRO A 411 3.05 -17.17 -12.90
C PRO A 411 4.57 -17.30 -12.72
N ASP A 412 5.09 -16.74 -11.63
CA ASP A 412 6.52 -16.86 -11.29
C ASP A 412 6.90 -18.33 -11.03
N MET A 413 8.01 -18.73 -11.64
CA MET A 413 8.58 -20.08 -11.57
C MET A 413 9.98 -20.08 -10.93
N ALA A 414 10.41 -18.98 -10.33
CA ALA A 414 11.60 -18.98 -9.48
C ALA A 414 11.46 -20.01 -8.33
N PRO A 415 12.55 -20.64 -7.85
CA PRO A 415 12.48 -21.67 -6.81
C PRO A 415 11.70 -21.24 -5.56
N ARG A 416 11.88 -19.99 -5.13
CA ARG A 416 11.15 -19.41 -3.99
C ARG A 416 9.64 -19.33 -4.25
N ALA A 417 9.23 -18.88 -5.44
CA ALA A 417 7.83 -18.80 -5.82
C ALA A 417 7.18 -20.20 -5.93
N LYS A 418 7.90 -21.20 -6.46
CA LYS A 418 7.42 -22.59 -6.50
C LYS A 418 7.18 -23.16 -5.11
N LYS A 419 8.13 -22.95 -4.19
CA LYS A 419 7.98 -23.37 -2.78
C LYS A 419 6.77 -22.69 -2.14
N LEU A 420 6.63 -21.38 -2.34
CA LEU A 420 5.54 -20.60 -1.78
C LEU A 420 4.18 -21.04 -2.33
N ARG A 421 4.10 -21.36 -3.63
CA ARG A 421 2.90 -21.94 -4.27
C ARG A 421 2.46 -23.24 -3.61
N GLN A 422 3.38 -24.17 -3.37
CA GLN A 422 3.06 -25.43 -2.70
C GLN A 422 2.47 -25.18 -1.30
N GLN A 423 3.07 -24.27 -0.52
CA GLN A 423 2.53 -23.87 0.78
C GLN A 423 1.14 -23.22 0.66
N ASN A 424 0.93 -22.36 -0.34
CA ASN A 424 -0.36 -21.72 -0.57
C ASN A 424 -1.44 -22.73 -0.99
N VAL A 425 -1.10 -23.79 -1.72
CA VAL A 425 -2.01 -24.88 -2.05
C VAL A 425 -2.43 -25.65 -0.78
N GLU A 426 -1.49 -25.88 0.14
CA GLU A 426 -1.80 -26.51 1.43
C GLU A 426 -2.74 -25.62 2.27
N ILE A 427 -2.49 -24.32 2.34
CA ILE A 427 -3.37 -23.34 2.99
C ILE A 427 -4.76 -23.34 2.34
N ALA A 428 -4.83 -23.32 1.00
CA ALA A 428 -6.09 -23.34 0.27
C ALA A 428 -6.90 -24.60 0.61
N LEU A 429 -6.27 -25.77 0.58
CA LEU A 429 -6.92 -27.04 0.94
C LEU A 429 -7.39 -27.06 2.41
N GLN A 430 -6.60 -26.48 3.31
CA GLN A 430 -6.96 -26.36 4.73
C GLN A 430 -8.21 -25.48 4.89
N VAL A 431 -8.18 -24.25 4.38
CA VAL A 431 -9.28 -23.29 4.53
C VAL A 431 -10.56 -23.76 3.84
N LEU A 432 -10.45 -24.44 2.70
CA LEU A 432 -11.60 -25.08 2.03
C LEU A 432 -12.25 -26.18 2.90
N LYS A 433 -11.49 -26.82 3.78
CA LYS A 433 -11.97 -27.86 4.69
C LYS A 433 -12.50 -27.31 6.02
N GLU A 434 -12.01 -26.14 6.46
CA GLU A 434 -12.32 -25.53 7.76
C GLU A 434 -13.81 -25.21 7.96
N GLY A 435 -14.57 -25.00 6.87
CA GLY A 435 -15.99 -24.66 6.96
C GLY A 435 -16.21 -23.25 7.51
N ASP A 436 -17.26 -23.06 8.32
CA ASP A 436 -17.58 -21.74 8.86
C ASP A 436 -16.71 -21.38 10.08
N THR A 437 -16.15 -20.17 10.09
CA THR A 437 -15.26 -19.69 11.17
C THR A 437 -15.83 -18.43 11.84
N SER A 438 -15.41 -18.16 13.08
CA SER A 438 -15.74 -16.90 13.78
C SER A 438 -15.05 -15.66 13.17
N PHE A 439 -14.08 -15.86 12.29
CA PHE A 439 -13.38 -14.79 11.58
C PHE A 439 -14.19 -14.38 10.35
N LYS A 440 -15.08 -13.37 10.51
CA LYS A 440 -16.04 -12.91 9.49
C LYS A 440 -15.57 -11.70 8.67
N THR A 441 -14.28 -11.41 8.69
CA THR A 441 -13.72 -10.22 8.04
C THR A 441 -13.81 -10.35 6.52
N THR A 442 -14.02 -9.22 5.83
CA THR A 442 -14.09 -9.19 4.35
C THR A 442 -13.18 -8.16 3.70
N ARG A 443 -12.45 -7.39 4.50
CA ARG A 443 -11.43 -6.45 4.02
C ARG A 443 -10.17 -6.59 4.86
N TYR A 444 -9.05 -6.31 4.21
CA TYR A 444 -7.77 -6.16 4.88
C TYR A 444 -7.00 -5.01 4.23
N PHE A 445 -5.99 -4.52 4.94
CA PHE A 445 -5.16 -3.40 4.49
C PHE A 445 -3.76 -3.48 5.08
N SER A 446 -2.76 -3.05 4.29
CA SER A 446 -1.37 -2.91 4.72
C SER A 446 -0.99 -1.43 4.77
N ARG A 447 -0.96 -0.87 5.97
CA ARG A 447 -0.50 0.51 6.19
C ARG A 447 0.96 0.68 5.82
N ALA A 448 1.80 -0.30 6.15
CA ALA A 448 3.23 -0.28 5.85
C ALA A 448 3.54 -0.24 4.35
N SER A 449 2.64 -0.76 3.51
CA SER A 449 2.79 -0.78 2.05
C SER A 449 2.28 0.50 1.38
N MET A 450 1.56 1.35 2.10
CA MET A 450 0.92 2.53 1.54
C MET A 450 1.81 3.76 1.62
N ILE A 451 1.83 4.54 0.54
CA ILE A 451 2.53 5.82 0.51
C ILE A 451 1.97 6.71 1.62
N GLY A 452 2.88 7.33 2.37
CA GLY A 452 2.56 8.12 3.54
C GLY A 452 1.98 7.33 4.71
N ARG A 453 1.92 5.99 4.65
CA ARG A 453 1.39 5.12 5.72
C ARG A 453 0.00 5.57 6.20
N ILE A 454 -0.81 6.09 5.28
CA ILE A 454 -2.12 6.67 5.59
C ILE A 454 -3.11 5.60 6.09
N HIS A 455 -3.98 6.01 7.00
CA HIS A 455 -5.06 5.19 7.54
C HIS A 455 -6.30 5.21 6.65
N MET A 456 -6.60 4.08 6.02
CA MET A 456 -7.77 3.93 5.15
C MET A 456 -9.08 3.73 5.91
N ASP A 457 -9.03 3.47 7.22
CA ASP A 457 -10.19 3.25 8.10
C ASP A 457 -11.22 4.37 7.97
N SER A 458 -10.76 5.63 7.85
CA SER A 458 -11.61 6.82 7.71
C SER A 458 -12.31 6.96 6.35
N ILE A 459 -12.06 6.05 5.41
CA ILE A 459 -12.69 5.99 4.08
C ILE A 459 -13.70 4.83 4.03
N TRP A 460 -13.64 3.87 4.95
CA TRP A 460 -14.51 2.70 4.98
C TRP A 460 -15.53 2.80 6.10
N GLU A 461 -16.44 3.77 5.98
CA GLU A 461 -17.46 4.07 6.99
C GLU A 461 -18.38 2.88 7.32
N ASP A 462 -18.56 1.93 6.39
CA ASP A 462 -19.34 0.70 6.57
C ASP A 462 -18.55 -0.46 7.20
N TYR A 463 -17.33 -0.22 7.71
CA TYR A 463 -16.45 -1.22 8.29
C TYR A 463 -15.89 -0.79 9.65
N ILE A 464 -15.67 -1.79 10.50
CA ILE A 464 -14.91 -1.64 11.74
C ILE A 464 -13.67 -2.53 11.73
N PRO A 465 -12.54 -2.09 12.33
CA PRO A 465 -11.39 -2.94 12.52
C PRO A 465 -11.74 -4.20 13.32
N TYR A 466 -11.29 -5.36 12.83
CA TYR A 466 -11.32 -6.60 13.58
C TYR A 466 -10.23 -6.57 14.67
N PRO A 467 -10.51 -7.06 15.90
CA PRO A 467 -9.52 -7.06 16.97
C PRO A 467 -8.21 -7.77 16.57
N GLU A 468 -7.08 -7.24 17.07
CA GLU A 468 -5.77 -7.88 16.92
C GLU A 468 -5.75 -9.27 17.55
N ARG A 469 -4.85 -10.14 17.11
CA ARG A 469 -4.70 -11.49 17.66
C ARG A 469 -3.21 -11.79 17.89
N PRO A 470 -2.85 -12.54 18.94
CA PRO A 470 -1.52 -13.09 19.03
C PRO A 470 -1.25 -14.07 17.87
N GLY A 471 0.03 -14.30 17.58
CA GLY A 471 0.48 -15.36 16.69
C GLY A 471 0.52 -16.72 17.39
N LEU A 472 1.34 -17.63 16.87
CA LEU A 472 1.57 -18.93 17.51
C LEU A 472 2.40 -18.76 18.79
N LEU A 473 2.40 -19.79 19.64
CA LEU A 473 3.23 -19.81 20.84
C LEU A 473 4.71 -19.71 20.44
N ALA A 474 5.39 -18.69 20.94
CA ALA A 474 6.78 -18.44 20.61
C ALA A 474 7.68 -19.55 21.16
N LYS A 475 8.81 -19.79 20.50
CA LYS A 475 9.85 -20.68 21.04
C LYS A 475 10.62 -19.99 22.17
N GLY A 476 11.21 -20.77 23.08
CA GLY A 476 12.07 -20.23 24.14
C GLY A 476 11.33 -19.55 25.30
N GLN A 477 10.16 -20.06 25.70
CA GLN A 477 9.33 -19.48 26.76
C GLN A 477 10.10 -19.18 28.06
N GLU A 478 10.98 -20.07 28.50
CA GLU A 478 11.77 -19.88 29.72
C GLU A 478 12.74 -18.69 29.61
N GLU A 479 13.41 -18.56 28.46
CA GLU A 479 14.35 -17.46 28.19
C GLU A 479 13.62 -16.12 28.10
N LEU A 480 12.45 -16.11 27.46
CA LEU A 480 11.58 -14.93 27.34
C LEU A 480 11.02 -14.52 28.71
N LEU A 481 10.56 -15.49 29.50
CA LEU A 481 10.07 -15.26 30.85
C LEU A 481 11.17 -14.72 31.77
N LYS A 482 12.38 -15.28 31.67
CA LYS A 482 13.55 -14.78 32.40
C LYS A 482 13.83 -13.32 32.03
N ALA A 483 13.97 -13.01 30.75
CA ALA A 483 14.21 -11.64 30.30
C ALA A 483 13.10 -10.66 30.76
N PHE A 484 11.84 -11.09 30.72
CA PHE A 484 10.73 -10.30 31.21
C PHE A 484 10.79 -10.04 32.73
N ASN A 485 11.12 -11.07 33.52
CA ASN A 485 11.25 -10.97 34.97
C ASN A 485 12.49 -10.15 35.38
N ASP A 486 13.57 -10.23 34.62
CA ASP A 486 14.79 -9.45 34.80
C ASP A 486 14.60 -7.97 34.39
N GLY A 487 13.49 -7.64 33.70
CA GLY A 487 13.19 -6.29 33.21
C GLY A 487 13.86 -5.95 31.88
N ASP A 488 14.46 -6.93 31.22
CA ASP A 488 15.19 -6.83 29.94
C ASP A 488 14.24 -6.81 28.74
N TYR A 489 13.27 -5.89 28.75
CA TYR A 489 12.29 -5.72 27.68
C TYR A 489 11.80 -4.28 27.54
N THR A 490 11.26 -3.95 26.37
CA THR A 490 10.56 -2.69 26.13
C THR A 490 9.07 -2.96 25.93
N PHE A 491 8.20 -2.33 26.73
CA PHE A 491 6.75 -2.35 26.48
C PHE A 491 6.39 -1.41 25.32
N LEU A 492 5.63 -1.89 24.35
CA LEU A 492 5.21 -1.11 23.19
C LEU A 492 3.77 -0.62 23.34
N TYR A 493 2.83 -1.55 23.47
CA TYR A 493 1.40 -1.30 23.65
C TYR A 493 0.70 -2.55 24.16
N SER A 494 -0.62 -2.47 24.38
CA SER A 494 -1.46 -3.64 24.65
C SER A 494 -2.68 -3.63 23.74
N PHE A 495 -3.17 -4.81 23.38
CA PHE A 495 -4.41 -4.99 22.63
C PHE A 495 -5.31 -6.00 23.32
N LYS A 496 -6.58 -6.00 22.94
CA LYS A 496 -7.54 -7.05 23.31
C LYS A 496 -7.82 -7.91 22.10
N ASP A 497 -7.81 -9.21 22.30
CA ASP A 497 -8.19 -10.16 21.26
C ASP A 497 -9.72 -10.24 21.11
N PRO A 498 -10.26 -11.03 20.16
CA PRO A 498 -11.70 -11.21 20.00
C PRO A 498 -12.41 -11.82 21.22
N ALA A 499 -11.70 -12.49 22.11
CA ALA A 499 -12.22 -13.01 23.38
C ALA A 499 -12.11 -11.99 24.52
N PHE A 500 -11.66 -10.76 24.23
CA PHE A 500 -11.38 -9.68 25.18
C PHE A 500 -10.21 -9.96 26.14
N GLU A 501 -9.40 -10.97 25.85
CA GLU A 501 -8.18 -11.26 26.59
C GLU A 501 -7.13 -10.19 26.28
N VAL A 502 -6.42 -9.73 27.31
CA VAL A 502 -5.45 -8.65 27.19
C VAL A 502 -4.07 -9.22 26.87
N TYR A 503 -3.47 -8.74 25.79
CA TYR A 503 -2.09 -9.04 25.43
C TYR A 503 -1.23 -7.78 25.51
N GLN A 504 -0.01 -7.94 26.01
CA GLN A 504 1.01 -6.89 26.03
C GLN A 504 2.02 -7.16 24.92
N VAL A 505 2.26 -6.18 24.06
CA VAL A 505 3.32 -6.28 23.06
C VAL A 505 4.62 -5.76 23.68
N VAL A 506 5.62 -6.64 23.71
CA VAL A 506 6.93 -6.37 24.28
C VAL A 506 8.03 -6.69 23.28
N GLU A 507 9.06 -5.86 23.25
CA GLU A 507 10.29 -6.11 22.50
C GLU A 507 11.35 -6.70 23.44
N ILE A 508 11.87 -7.89 23.08
CA ILE A 508 12.95 -8.59 23.79
C ILE A 508 14.03 -8.90 22.76
N LYS A 509 15.26 -8.39 22.98
CA LYS A 509 16.41 -8.58 22.07
C LYS A 509 16.10 -8.23 20.60
N GLY A 510 15.34 -7.15 20.38
CA GLY A 510 14.98 -6.65 19.05
C GLY A 510 13.89 -7.47 18.32
N ARG A 511 13.19 -8.36 19.02
CA ARG A 511 12.02 -9.10 18.49
C ARG A 511 10.79 -8.78 19.31
N ASN A 512 9.66 -8.62 18.62
CA ASN A 512 8.37 -8.33 19.25
C ASN A 512 7.61 -9.61 19.55
N TYR A 513 7.04 -9.67 20.75
CA TYR A 513 6.19 -10.77 21.21
C TYR A 513 4.90 -10.22 21.79
N ALA A 514 3.81 -10.98 21.66
CA ALA A 514 2.57 -10.75 22.40
C ALA A 514 2.60 -11.60 23.68
N LEU A 515 2.61 -10.97 24.84
CA LEU A 515 2.57 -11.61 26.14
C LEU A 515 1.11 -11.66 26.63
N GLY A 516 0.60 -12.87 26.83
CA GLY A 516 -0.69 -13.12 27.47
C GLY A 516 -0.53 -13.89 28.79
N GLU A 517 -1.59 -13.98 29.57
CA GLU A 517 -1.64 -14.77 30.80
C GLU A 517 -2.79 -15.77 30.73
N LYS A 518 -2.51 -17.05 30.99
CA LYS A 518 -3.50 -18.12 30.97
C LYS A 518 -3.36 -18.95 32.23
N ASN A 519 -4.41 -19.01 33.04
CA ASN A 519 -4.41 -19.74 34.32
C ASN A 519 -3.24 -19.34 35.25
N GLY A 520 -2.89 -18.04 35.29
CA GLY A 520 -1.76 -17.54 36.09
C GLY A 520 -0.38 -17.74 35.45
N ILE A 521 -0.30 -18.33 34.26
CA ILE A 521 0.95 -18.59 33.55
C ILE A 521 1.11 -17.57 32.41
N LYS A 522 2.23 -16.84 32.45
CA LYS A 522 2.65 -15.94 31.38
C LYS A 522 3.15 -16.73 30.18
N LEU A 523 2.59 -16.45 29.00
CA LEU A 523 2.93 -17.11 27.75
C LEU A 523 3.23 -16.06 26.68
N PHE A 524 4.32 -16.29 25.95
CA PHE A 524 4.74 -15.45 24.83
C PHE A 524 4.26 -16.06 23.52
N TYR A 525 3.68 -15.23 22.68
CA TYR A 525 3.26 -15.55 21.33
C TYR A 525 4.01 -14.67 20.34
N ASP A 526 4.15 -15.13 19.11
CA ASP A 526 4.69 -14.30 18.04
C ASP A 526 3.78 -13.08 17.83
N HIS A 527 4.38 -11.90 17.65
CA HIS A 527 3.60 -10.67 17.44
C HIS A 527 3.12 -10.59 15.99
N ARG A 528 1.80 -10.50 15.80
CA ARG A 528 1.19 -10.17 14.51
C ARG A 528 1.10 -8.67 14.37
N ASN A 529 2.01 -8.08 13.59
CA ASN A 529 2.10 -6.64 13.46
C ASN A 529 0.93 -6.07 12.62
N PRO A 530 0.04 -5.25 13.22
CA PRO A 530 -1.18 -4.75 12.56
C PRO A 530 -0.90 -3.77 11.41
N HIS A 531 0.30 -3.21 11.31
CA HIS A 531 0.65 -2.30 10.21
C HIS A 531 0.92 -3.06 8.90
N TYR A 532 1.22 -4.36 8.95
CA TYR A 532 1.33 -5.18 7.74
C TYR A 532 -0.02 -5.70 7.26
N PHE A 533 -0.85 -6.19 8.19
CA PHE A 533 -2.20 -6.66 7.90
C PHE A 533 -3.16 -6.27 9.02
N ARG A 534 -4.08 -5.35 8.71
CA ARG A 534 -5.25 -5.04 9.53
C ARG A 534 -6.50 -5.54 8.83
N TYR A 535 -7.36 -6.25 9.55
CA TYR A 535 -8.59 -6.83 9.01
C TYR A 535 -9.82 -6.04 9.44
N PHE A 536 -10.89 -6.12 8.66
CA PHE A 536 -12.10 -5.34 8.87
C PHE A 536 -13.36 -6.16 8.65
N THR A 537 -14.35 -5.93 9.50
CA THR A 537 -15.67 -6.55 9.45
C THR A 537 -16.70 -5.50 9.07
N LYS A 538 -17.60 -5.84 8.14
CA LYS A 538 -18.69 -4.94 7.75
C LYS A 538 -19.65 -4.76 8.91
N THR A 539 -20.08 -3.52 9.17
CA THR A 539 -21.12 -3.24 10.17
C THR A 539 -22.49 -3.69 9.66
N GLU A 540 -23.33 -4.23 10.56
CA GLU A 540 -24.68 -4.71 10.20
C GLU A 540 -25.59 -3.59 9.67
N THR A 541 -25.27 -2.33 9.99
CA THR A 541 -25.97 -1.12 9.56
C THR A 541 -25.73 -0.73 8.10
N GLY A 542 -24.77 -1.34 7.41
CA GLY A 542 -24.41 -1.04 6.01
C GLY A 542 -25.15 -1.87 4.94
N SER A 543 -26.31 -2.46 5.27
CA SER A 543 -27.18 -3.16 4.33
C SER A 543 -28.15 -2.18 3.68
N ARG A 544 -27.65 -1.25 2.87
CA ARG A 544 -28.46 -0.49 1.92
C ARG A 544 -28.03 -0.80 0.50
#